data_AF-A0A1Z5JZZ4-F1
#
_entry.id   AF-A0A1Z5JZZ4-F1
#
_cell.length_a   1.000
_cell.length_b   1.000
_cell.length_c   1.000
_cell.angle_alpha   90.00
_cell.angle_beta   90.00
_cell.angle_gamma   90.00
#
_symmetry.space_group_name_H-M   'P 1'
#
loop_
_entity.id
_entity.type
_entity.pdbx_description
1 polymer ?
#
loop_
_entity_poly.entity_id
_entity_poly.type
_entity_poly.pdbx_seq_one_letter_code
_entity_poly.pdbx_strand_id
1 'polypeptide(L)'
;MVFLPRSEMLFNIFLAGLLLFETIHGARFEINSAVTVTVKDPSHEGALSAHHLYHDGHSRSWFDISSLQPNAFFNIRSKVAPIPIWMPSLKSIDAGIGYNYNDLKRLPSRVDVKGKFSLGPINQLEVQPVFDFRSGQKDLLLQFTRGPSYIFGKLSNQRRRLIETINASALFYLPFASLSTLRLSPSVDFRQTLLRDKISCIIEAVTGGAGRTKAILNLRAKDPTLSMVYALSDSNIIAPEIHLKDARVLYQWSVKWNNGAMLHTKVDPSHSIDINWTDQSTAGGKWITDIRLPLEGTSTRGLAAEVKVRRQFIF
;
A
#
# COMPACT_ATOMS: atom_id res chain seq x y z
N MET A 1 -31.33 10.78 -39.11
CA MET A 1 -30.52 9.94 -38.20
C MET A 1 -29.98 10.84 -37.10
N VAL A 2 -30.68 10.90 -35.97
CA VAL A 2 -30.39 11.85 -34.88
C VAL A 2 -29.26 11.26 -34.03
N PHE A 3 -28.10 11.91 -34.03
CA PHE A 3 -27.01 11.57 -33.12
C PHE A 3 -27.38 12.10 -31.74
N LEU A 4 -27.78 11.20 -30.84
CA LEU A 4 -27.88 11.50 -29.42
C LEU A 4 -26.49 11.93 -28.90
N PRO A 5 -26.40 12.98 -28.06
CA PRO A 5 -25.15 13.41 -27.49
C PRO A 5 -24.52 12.28 -26.67
N ARG A 6 -23.24 11.97 -26.93
CA ARG A 6 -22.49 10.84 -26.33
C ARG A 6 -22.49 10.81 -24.79
N SER A 7 -22.83 11.90 -24.11
CA SER A 7 -23.01 11.95 -22.65
C SER A 7 -24.25 11.19 -22.16
N GLU A 8 -25.34 11.19 -22.93
CA GLU A 8 -26.54 10.41 -22.59
C GLU A 8 -26.31 8.91 -22.77
N MET A 9 -25.40 8.52 -23.66
CA MET A 9 -25.07 7.11 -23.88
C MET A 9 -24.38 6.48 -22.65
N LEU A 10 -23.52 7.20 -21.95
CA LEU A 10 -22.87 6.71 -20.73
C LEU A 10 -23.84 6.66 -19.54
N PHE A 11 -24.73 7.66 -19.43
CA PHE A 11 -25.80 7.64 -18.44
C PHE A 11 -26.77 6.48 -18.70
N ASN A 12 -27.13 6.22 -19.96
CA ASN A 12 -27.98 5.10 -20.34
C ASN A 12 -27.30 3.73 -20.20
N ILE A 13 -25.98 3.62 -20.38
CA ILE A 13 -25.22 2.37 -20.09
C ILE A 13 -25.14 2.13 -18.58
N PHE A 14 -24.95 3.18 -17.78
CA PHE A 14 -24.98 3.10 -16.31
C PHE A 14 -26.38 2.75 -15.80
N LEU A 15 -27.43 3.37 -16.36
CA LEU A 15 -28.83 3.11 -16.05
C LEU A 15 -29.27 1.71 -16.53
N ALA A 16 -28.82 1.26 -17.71
CA ALA A 16 -29.03 -0.12 -18.17
C ALA A 16 -28.30 -1.13 -17.29
N GLY A 17 -27.10 -0.79 -16.78
CA GLY A 17 -26.41 -1.55 -15.76
C GLY A 17 -27.22 -1.68 -14.47
N LEU A 18 -27.82 -0.59 -14.00
CA LEU A 18 -28.73 -0.55 -12.84
C LEU A 18 -30.03 -1.35 -13.08
N LEU A 19 -30.62 -1.26 -14.27
CA LEU A 19 -31.86 -1.95 -14.63
C LEU A 19 -31.67 -3.47 -14.79
N LEU A 20 -30.48 -3.94 -15.15
CA LEU A 20 -30.14 -5.37 -15.12
C LEU A 20 -30.12 -5.96 -13.69
N PHE A 21 -30.13 -5.12 -12.64
CA PHE A 21 -30.22 -5.58 -11.24
C PHE A 21 -31.63 -5.66 -10.67
N GLU A 22 -32.64 -5.04 -11.31
CA GLU A 22 -34.04 -5.12 -10.83
C GLU A 22 -34.63 -6.54 -10.94
N THR A 23 -34.04 -7.42 -11.73
CA THR A 23 -34.50 -8.83 -11.83
C THR A 23 -34.09 -9.71 -10.65
N ILE A 24 -33.24 -9.25 -9.73
CA ILE A 24 -32.87 -10.00 -8.53
C ILE A 24 -33.94 -9.83 -7.45
N HIS A 25 -34.98 -10.67 -7.51
CA HIS A 25 -36.08 -10.66 -6.53
C HIS A 25 -35.56 -10.86 -5.09
N GLY A 26 -35.88 -9.92 -4.19
CA GLY A 26 -35.70 -10.08 -2.74
C GLY A 26 -34.47 -9.43 -2.11
N ALA A 27 -33.59 -8.77 -2.88
CA ALA A 27 -32.45 -8.06 -2.33
C ALA A 27 -32.82 -6.62 -1.90
N ARG A 28 -32.57 -6.25 -0.64
CA ARG A 28 -32.66 -4.86 -0.16
C ARG A 28 -31.30 -4.20 -0.33
N PHE A 29 -31.24 -3.11 -1.07
CA PHE A 29 -30.00 -2.36 -1.30
C PHE A 29 -29.96 -1.05 -0.51
N GLU A 30 -28.78 -0.69 -0.03
CA GLU A 30 -28.48 0.66 0.47
C GLU A 30 -27.67 1.39 -0.60
N ILE A 31 -28.08 2.62 -0.92
CA ILE A 31 -27.35 3.50 -1.84
C ILE A 31 -26.68 4.58 -0.99
N ASN A 32 -25.36 4.59 -0.99
CA ASN A 32 -24.56 5.65 -0.39
C ASN A 32 -23.81 6.38 -1.51
N SER A 33 -23.96 7.70 -1.58
CA SER A 33 -23.25 8.53 -2.55
C SER A 33 -22.35 9.51 -1.81
N ALA A 34 -21.12 9.67 -2.27
CA ALA A 34 -20.18 10.63 -1.73
C ALA A 34 -19.36 11.27 -2.87
N VAL A 35 -19.28 12.59 -2.87
CA VAL A 35 -18.41 13.34 -3.75
C VAL A 35 -17.22 13.81 -2.95
N THR A 36 -16.01 13.42 -3.36
CA THR A 36 -14.76 13.83 -2.71
C THR A 36 -13.96 14.68 -3.70
N VAL A 37 -13.73 15.94 -3.37
CA VAL A 37 -12.86 16.82 -4.15
C VAL A 37 -11.48 16.79 -3.52
N THR A 38 -10.50 16.24 -4.23
CA THR A 38 -9.10 16.27 -3.78
C THR A 38 -8.43 17.47 -4.44
N VAL A 39 -7.88 18.37 -3.61
CA VAL A 39 -7.02 19.46 -4.06
C VAL A 39 -5.59 18.98 -3.94
N LYS A 40 -4.84 18.97 -5.04
CA LYS A 40 -3.42 18.62 -5.01
C LYS A 40 -2.65 19.83 -4.51
N ASP A 41 -1.94 19.69 -3.39
CA ASP A 41 -1.08 20.76 -2.87
C ASP A 41 0.07 21.01 -3.86
N PRO A 42 0.19 22.22 -4.44
CA PRO A 42 1.24 22.55 -5.40
C PRO A 42 2.66 22.51 -4.81
N SER A 43 2.81 22.48 -3.47
CA SER A 43 4.12 22.44 -2.81
C SER A 43 4.89 21.13 -2.98
N HIS A 44 4.23 20.06 -3.45
CA HIS A 44 4.85 18.73 -3.55
C HIS A 44 5.49 18.40 -4.92
N GLU A 45 5.31 19.25 -5.94
CA GLU A 45 5.96 19.10 -7.25
C GLU A 45 7.19 20.03 -7.36
N GLY A 46 8.30 19.64 -6.73
CA GLY A 46 9.63 20.13 -7.08
C GLY A 46 10.28 21.13 -6.12
N ALA A 47 10.76 20.65 -4.96
CA ALA A 47 11.73 21.36 -4.11
C ALA A 47 13.18 21.33 -4.67
N LEU A 48 13.34 21.23 -5.99
CA LEU A 48 14.66 21.21 -6.65
C LEU A 48 14.67 22.24 -7.77
N SER A 49 14.73 23.53 -7.41
CA SER A 49 15.39 24.63 -8.17
C SER A 49 14.99 25.98 -7.57
N ALA A 50 15.38 26.25 -6.32
CA ALA A 50 15.27 27.57 -5.71
C ALA A 50 16.61 28.33 -5.84
N HIS A 51 17.07 28.54 -7.08
CA HIS A 51 18.21 29.41 -7.36
C HIS A 51 18.15 29.96 -8.78
N HIS A 52 17.03 30.56 -9.18
CA HIS A 52 17.02 31.60 -10.21
C HIS A 52 15.64 32.27 -10.28
N LEU A 53 15.68 33.59 -10.47
CA LEU A 53 14.59 34.48 -10.90
C LEU A 53 13.76 35.16 -9.80
N TYR A 54 14.37 36.23 -9.28
CA TYR A 54 13.71 37.53 -9.16
C TYR A 54 13.28 38.03 -10.55
N HIS A 55 12.17 38.79 -10.59
CA HIS A 55 11.55 39.45 -11.74
C HIS A 55 10.74 38.57 -12.72
N ASP A 56 9.52 38.21 -12.31
CA ASP A 56 8.36 38.48 -13.18
C ASP A 56 7.08 38.61 -12.36
N GLY A 57 6.39 39.75 -12.51
CA GLY A 57 5.26 40.20 -11.70
C GLY A 57 3.92 39.51 -11.99
N HIS A 58 3.93 38.22 -12.27
CA HIS A 58 2.70 37.44 -12.39
C HIS A 58 2.41 36.76 -11.06
N SER A 59 1.50 37.39 -10.28
CA SER A 59 0.82 36.80 -9.13
C SER A 59 0.22 35.45 -9.55
N ARG A 60 0.96 34.35 -9.33
CA ARG A 60 0.41 33.00 -9.49
C ARG A 60 -0.72 32.88 -8.48
N SER A 61 -1.93 32.69 -8.99
CA SER A 61 -3.11 32.41 -8.16
C SER A 61 -2.75 31.30 -7.18
N TRP A 62 -2.86 31.58 -5.88
CA TRP A 62 -2.66 30.60 -4.81
C TRP A 62 -3.66 29.43 -4.89
N PHE A 63 -4.70 29.59 -5.70
CA PHE A 63 -5.70 28.57 -6.00
C PHE A 63 -5.84 28.41 -7.51
N ASP A 64 -5.24 27.35 -8.05
CA ASP A 64 -5.46 26.96 -9.44
C ASP A 64 -6.54 25.88 -9.51
N ILE A 65 -7.74 26.27 -9.97
CA ILE A 65 -8.89 25.38 -10.19
C ILE A 65 -8.53 24.26 -11.18
N SER A 66 -7.54 24.50 -12.07
CA SER A 66 -7.05 23.50 -13.02
C SER A 66 -6.46 22.26 -12.32
N SER A 67 -5.97 22.42 -11.07
CA SER A 67 -5.38 21.33 -10.29
C SER A 67 -6.40 20.46 -9.54
N LEU A 68 -7.69 20.80 -9.61
CA LEU A 68 -8.75 20.02 -8.98
C LEU A 68 -8.92 18.67 -9.67
N GLN A 69 -8.95 17.61 -8.85
CA GLN A 69 -9.24 16.24 -9.29
C GLN A 69 -10.49 15.74 -8.56
N PRO A 70 -11.69 16.20 -8.96
CA PRO A 70 -12.92 15.74 -8.35
C PRO A 70 -13.14 14.26 -8.66
N ASN A 71 -13.45 13.49 -7.63
CA ASN A 71 -13.82 12.09 -7.74
C ASN A 71 -15.23 11.90 -7.17
N ALA A 72 -16.11 11.28 -7.95
CA ALA A 72 -17.45 10.92 -7.52
C ALA A 72 -17.51 9.40 -7.32
N PHE A 73 -18.00 8.99 -6.15
CA PHE A 73 -18.15 7.58 -5.80
C PHE A 73 -19.60 7.26 -5.47
N PHE A 74 -20.10 6.17 -6.04
CA PHE A 74 -21.41 5.61 -5.78
C PHE A 74 -21.23 4.21 -5.23
N ASN A 75 -21.85 3.91 -4.09
CA ASN A 75 -21.80 2.60 -3.46
C ASN A 75 -23.22 2.04 -3.34
N ILE A 76 -23.43 0.84 -3.88
CA ILE A 76 -24.66 0.09 -3.69
C ILE A 76 -24.31 -1.20 -2.95
N ARG A 77 -24.80 -1.33 -1.72
CA ARG A 77 -24.53 -2.49 -0.86
C ARG A 77 -25.80 -3.29 -0.63
N SER A 78 -25.74 -4.60 -0.84
CA SER A 78 -26.84 -5.47 -0.44
C SER A 78 -26.86 -5.59 1.09
N LYS A 79 -28.03 -5.39 1.69
CA LYS A 79 -28.27 -5.60 3.13
C LYS A 79 -28.52 -7.07 3.47
N VAL A 80 -28.86 -7.90 2.48
CA VAL A 80 -29.35 -9.27 2.69
C VAL A 80 -28.51 -10.24 1.88
N ALA A 81 -28.07 -11.34 2.51
CA ALA A 81 -27.45 -12.44 1.79
C ALA A 81 -28.51 -13.11 0.91
N PRO A 82 -28.29 -13.27 -0.41
CA PRO A 82 -29.26 -13.92 -1.27
C PRO A 82 -29.38 -15.42 -0.91
N ILE A 83 -30.60 -15.92 -1.05
CA ILE A 83 -30.95 -17.33 -0.94
C ILE A 83 -31.15 -17.81 -2.39
N PRO A 84 -30.49 -18.89 -2.86
CA PRO A 84 -29.79 -19.93 -2.12
C PRO A 84 -28.25 -19.79 -2.03
N ILE A 85 -27.66 -20.46 -1.02
CA ILE A 85 -26.27 -20.31 -0.53
C ILE A 85 -25.19 -20.80 -1.53
N TRP A 86 -25.55 -21.59 -2.54
CA TRP A 86 -24.61 -22.25 -3.45
C TRP A 86 -24.22 -21.42 -4.69
N MET A 87 -24.90 -20.30 -4.95
CA MET A 87 -24.50 -19.36 -6.02
C MET A 87 -23.62 -18.23 -5.47
N PRO A 88 -22.70 -17.68 -6.29
CA PRO A 88 -22.00 -16.45 -5.94
C PRO A 88 -23.01 -15.35 -5.62
N SER A 89 -22.94 -14.83 -4.41
CA SER A 89 -23.86 -13.81 -3.93
C SER A 89 -23.23 -12.43 -4.02
N LEU A 90 -23.80 -11.53 -4.84
CA LEU A 90 -23.34 -10.15 -4.87
C LEU A 90 -23.57 -9.50 -3.49
N LYS A 91 -22.49 -9.08 -2.83
CA LYS A 91 -22.49 -8.39 -1.53
C LYS A 91 -22.51 -6.88 -1.69
N SER A 92 -21.68 -6.36 -2.57
CA SER A 92 -21.63 -4.93 -2.87
C SER A 92 -21.19 -4.71 -4.30
N ILE A 93 -21.67 -3.62 -4.87
CA ILE A 93 -21.18 -3.06 -6.12
C ILE A 93 -20.84 -1.59 -5.86
N ASP A 94 -19.57 -1.26 -6.06
CA ASP A 94 -19.07 0.11 -5.97
C ASP A 94 -18.78 0.61 -7.39
N ALA A 95 -19.16 1.84 -7.71
CA ALA A 95 -18.84 2.48 -8.97
C ALA A 95 -18.17 3.84 -8.71
N GLY A 96 -17.02 4.05 -9.33
CA GLY A 96 -16.23 5.27 -9.25
C GLY A 96 -16.12 5.96 -10.59
N ILE A 97 -16.25 7.29 -10.58
CA ILE A 97 -15.97 8.14 -11.72
C ILE A 97 -14.97 9.20 -11.27
N GLY A 98 -13.76 9.15 -11.83
CA GLY A 98 -12.73 10.16 -11.64
C GLY A 98 -12.72 11.16 -12.78
N TYR A 99 -12.51 12.43 -12.46
CA TYR A 99 -12.42 13.50 -13.44
C TYR A 99 -11.14 14.32 -13.22
N ASN A 100 -10.40 14.56 -14.30
CA ASN A 100 -9.28 15.49 -14.33
C ASN A 100 -9.53 16.53 -15.42
N TYR A 101 -9.77 17.78 -15.00
CA TYR A 101 -10.15 18.86 -15.89
C TYR A 101 -9.07 19.19 -16.93
N ASN A 102 -7.79 19.02 -16.55
CA ASN A 102 -6.66 19.28 -17.45
C ASN A 102 -6.53 18.22 -18.56
N ASP A 103 -7.01 17.00 -18.31
CA ASP A 103 -6.84 15.90 -19.25
C ASP A 103 -8.02 15.81 -20.24
N LEU A 104 -9.25 15.94 -19.74
CA LEU A 104 -10.46 15.78 -20.54
C LEU A 104 -11.52 16.78 -20.12
N LYS A 105 -11.86 17.73 -21.01
CA LYS A 105 -12.86 18.79 -20.73
C LYS A 105 -14.31 18.31 -20.69
N ARG A 106 -14.60 17.11 -21.19
CA ARG A 106 -15.97 16.63 -21.44
C ARG A 106 -16.23 15.18 -21.03
N LEU A 107 -15.19 14.41 -20.72
CA LEU A 107 -15.28 12.99 -20.41
C LEU A 107 -14.58 12.73 -19.08
N PRO A 108 -15.05 11.75 -18.29
CA PRO A 108 -14.32 11.33 -17.11
C PRO A 108 -12.92 10.84 -17.50
N SER A 109 -11.93 11.10 -16.65
CA SER A 109 -10.57 10.58 -16.85
C SER A 109 -10.53 9.08 -16.56
N ARG A 110 -11.34 8.62 -15.61
CA ARG A 110 -11.37 7.22 -15.17
C ARG A 110 -12.77 6.80 -14.76
N VAL A 111 -13.15 5.57 -15.11
CA VAL A 111 -14.32 4.89 -14.58
C VAL A 111 -13.88 3.54 -14.03
N ASP A 112 -14.37 3.17 -12.85
CA ASP A 112 -14.18 1.84 -12.30
C ASP A 112 -15.47 1.31 -11.67
N VAL A 113 -15.65 0.00 -11.75
CA VAL A 113 -16.74 -0.72 -11.11
C VAL A 113 -16.12 -1.85 -10.33
N LYS A 114 -16.53 -2.07 -9.08
CA LYS A 114 -16.01 -3.08 -8.17
C LYS A 114 -17.16 -3.91 -7.63
N GLY A 115 -17.29 -5.15 -8.11
CA GLY A 115 -18.24 -6.13 -7.59
C GLY A 115 -17.58 -7.05 -6.57
N LYS A 116 -18.19 -7.19 -5.40
CA LYS A 116 -17.78 -8.18 -4.38
C LYS A 116 -18.83 -9.28 -4.27
N PHE A 117 -18.41 -10.52 -4.39
CA PHE A 117 -19.25 -11.72 -4.38
C PHE A 117 -18.86 -12.62 -3.22
N SER A 118 -19.81 -13.15 -2.44
CA SER A 118 -19.56 -14.24 -1.50
C SER A 118 -19.74 -15.58 -2.18
N LEU A 119 -18.77 -16.47 -2.04
CA LEU A 119 -18.78 -17.86 -2.54
C LEU A 119 -18.91 -18.86 -1.38
N GLY A 120 -19.63 -18.45 -0.32
CA GLY A 120 -19.72 -19.14 0.97
C GLY A 120 -19.36 -18.24 2.16
N PRO A 121 -19.21 -18.80 3.37
CA PRO A 121 -19.03 -18.04 4.60
C PRO A 121 -17.69 -17.29 4.67
N ILE A 122 -16.62 -17.92 4.17
CA ILE A 122 -15.24 -17.42 4.27
C ILE A 122 -14.60 -17.07 2.91
N ASN A 123 -15.29 -17.37 1.81
CA ASN A 123 -14.79 -17.18 0.45
C ASN A 123 -15.42 -15.93 -0.16
N GLN A 124 -14.59 -15.07 -0.74
CA GLN A 124 -15.01 -13.85 -1.42
C GLN A 124 -14.27 -13.72 -2.75
N LEU A 125 -14.98 -13.29 -3.78
CA LEU A 125 -14.43 -12.90 -5.07
C LEU A 125 -14.68 -11.42 -5.28
N GLU A 126 -13.65 -10.66 -5.58
CA GLU A 126 -13.73 -9.27 -5.98
C GLU A 126 -13.32 -9.14 -7.44
N VAL A 127 -14.12 -8.43 -8.22
CA VAL A 127 -13.89 -8.15 -9.64
C VAL A 127 -13.99 -6.65 -9.83
N GLN A 128 -12.91 -6.02 -10.28
CA GLN A 128 -12.86 -4.58 -10.51
C GLN A 128 -12.32 -4.25 -11.92
N PRO A 129 -13.18 -4.13 -12.94
CA PRO A 129 -12.83 -3.46 -14.18
C PRO A 129 -12.53 -1.97 -13.93
N VAL A 130 -11.46 -1.49 -14.55
CA VAL A 130 -11.05 -0.07 -14.55
C VAL A 130 -10.80 0.35 -15.99
N PHE A 131 -11.39 1.48 -16.39
CA PHE A 131 -11.14 2.10 -17.67
C PHE A 131 -10.57 3.51 -17.48
N ASP A 132 -9.39 3.72 -18.03
CA ASP A 132 -8.76 5.04 -18.11
C ASP A 132 -8.94 5.58 -19.53
N PHE A 133 -9.74 6.63 -19.67
CA PHE A 133 -10.08 7.25 -20.96
C PHE A 133 -8.90 7.99 -21.56
N ARG A 134 -7.97 8.50 -20.73
CA ARG A 134 -6.81 9.26 -21.19
C ARG A 134 -5.80 8.34 -21.86
N SER A 135 -5.47 7.24 -21.20
CA SER A 135 -4.48 6.29 -21.72
C SER A 135 -5.10 5.23 -22.64
N GLY A 136 -6.44 5.12 -22.68
CA GLY A 136 -7.14 4.01 -23.32
C GLY A 136 -6.91 2.66 -22.62
N GLN A 137 -6.34 2.70 -21.41
CA GLN A 137 -5.98 1.53 -20.64
C GLN A 137 -7.23 0.88 -20.05
N LYS A 138 -7.31 -0.44 -20.24
CA LYS A 138 -8.34 -1.32 -19.69
C LYS A 138 -7.65 -2.24 -18.71
N ASP A 139 -7.95 -2.08 -17.43
CA ASP A 139 -7.48 -3.00 -16.40
C ASP A 139 -8.65 -3.83 -15.87
N LEU A 140 -8.37 -5.08 -15.50
CA LEU A 140 -9.29 -5.94 -14.78
C LEU A 140 -8.55 -6.51 -13.57
N LEU A 141 -9.00 -6.12 -12.39
CA LEU A 141 -8.48 -6.62 -11.12
C LEU A 141 -9.37 -7.76 -10.64
N LEU A 142 -8.77 -8.89 -10.30
CA LEU A 142 -9.44 -10.06 -9.77
C LEU A 142 -8.80 -10.40 -8.43
N GLN A 143 -9.60 -10.53 -7.38
CA GLN A 143 -9.11 -10.99 -6.08
C GLN A 143 -10.02 -12.07 -5.52
N PHE A 144 -9.51 -13.28 -5.37
CA PHE A 144 -10.16 -14.35 -4.62
C PHE A 144 -9.58 -14.39 -3.21
N THR A 145 -10.41 -14.33 -2.18
CA THR A 145 -10.01 -14.34 -0.77
C THR A 145 -10.69 -15.51 -0.06
N ARG A 146 -9.94 -16.27 0.73
CA ARG A 146 -10.41 -17.33 1.61
C ARG A 146 -9.83 -17.12 3.00
N GLY A 147 -10.61 -16.49 3.89
CA GLY A 147 -10.14 -16.07 5.21
C GLY A 147 -8.90 -15.17 5.11
N PRO A 148 -7.77 -15.53 5.73
CA PRO A 148 -6.51 -14.75 5.68
C PRO A 148 -5.69 -14.96 4.39
N SER A 149 -6.11 -15.88 3.52
CA SER A 149 -5.41 -16.22 2.27
C SER A 149 -6.08 -15.55 1.08
N TYR A 150 -5.31 -15.20 0.05
CA TYR A 150 -5.85 -14.62 -1.18
C TYR A 150 -5.03 -14.96 -2.42
N ILE A 151 -5.65 -14.81 -3.59
CA ILE A 151 -5.00 -14.75 -4.89
C ILE A 151 -5.52 -13.48 -5.56
N PHE A 152 -4.60 -12.65 -6.06
CA PHE A 152 -4.86 -11.40 -6.74
C PHE A 152 -4.21 -11.45 -8.12
N GLY A 153 -4.94 -11.02 -9.14
CA GLY A 153 -4.46 -10.90 -10.51
C GLY A 153 -4.84 -9.54 -11.08
N LYS A 154 -3.88 -8.88 -11.73
CA LYS A 154 -4.11 -7.69 -12.55
C LYS A 154 -3.92 -8.04 -14.01
N LEU A 155 -4.99 -7.90 -14.77
CA LEU A 155 -5.01 -7.97 -16.22
C LEU A 155 -5.00 -6.55 -16.77
N SER A 156 -4.27 -6.30 -17.85
CA SER A 156 -4.28 -5.01 -18.55
C SER A 156 -4.18 -5.20 -20.04
N ASN A 157 -4.65 -4.23 -20.83
CA ASN A 157 -4.38 -4.19 -22.27
C ASN A 157 -3.10 -3.41 -22.61
N GLN A 158 -2.40 -2.86 -21.62
CA GLN A 158 -1.22 -2.03 -21.86
C GLN A 158 -0.10 -2.89 -22.48
N ARG A 159 0.50 -2.41 -23.58
CA ARG A 159 1.68 -3.03 -24.22
C ARG A 159 1.49 -4.47 -24.74
N ARG A 160 0.27 -4.86 -25.14
CA ARG A 160 -0.08 -6.21 -25.65
C ARG A 160 0.11 -7.35 -24.63
N ARG A 161 0.32 -7.07 -23.34
CA ARG A 161 0.42 -8.08 -22.29
C ARG A 161 -0.88 -8.13 -21.51
N LEU A 162 -1.63 -9.23 -21.64
CA LEU A 162 -2.92 -9.39 -20.97
C LEU A 162 -2.81 -9.50 -19.45
N ILE A 163 -1.71 -10.07 -18.94
CA ILE A 163 -1.45 -10.26 -17.52
C ILE A 163 -0.29 -9.37 -17.11
N GLU A 164 -0.49 -8.53 -16.10
CA GLU A 164 0.54 -7.66 -15.55
C GLU A 164 1.11 -8.17 -14.25
N THR A 165 0.26 -8.64 -13.33
CA THR A 165 0.72 -9.05 -11.99
C THR A 165 -0.15 -10.16 -11.45
N ILE A 166 0.47 -11.15 -10.81
CA ILE A 166 -0.21 -12.18 -10.02
C ILE A 166 0.45 -12.21 -8.65
N ASN A 167 -0.34 -12.03 -7.60
CA ASN A 167 0.10 -12.13 -6.21
C ASN A 167 -0.76 -13.18 -5.51
N ALA A 168 -0.19 -13.97 -4.63
CA ALA A 168 -0.97 -14.82 -3.74
C ALA A 168 -0.43 -14.73 -2.32
N SER A 169 -1.25 -15.11 -1.36
CA SER A 169 -0.88 -15.28 0.03
C SER A 169 -1.63 -16.48 0.59
N ALA A 170 -0.90 -17.44 1.15
CA ALA A 170 -1.47 -18.59 1.83
C ALA A 170 -0.96 -18.61 3.27
N LEU A 171 -1.89 -18.58 4.24
CA LEU A 171 -1.59 -18.73 5.66
C LEU A 171 -1.91 -20.16 6.11
N PHE A 172 -0.93 -20.80 6.73
CA PHE A 172 -1.02 -22.12 7.33
C PHE A 172 -0.90 -21.99 8.84
N TYR A 173 -1.85 -22.58 9.56
CA TYR A 173 -1.76 -22.77 11.01
C TYR A 173 -1.15 -24.14 11.26
N LEU A 174 -0.06 -24.16 12.02
CA LEU A 174 0.72 -25.37 12.27
C LEU A 174 0.59 -25.76 13.75
N PRO A 175 0.50 -27.06 14.06
CA PRO A 175 0.29 -27.53 15.43
C PRO A 175 1.58 -27.56 16.26
N PHE A 176 2.64 -26.88 15.83
CA PHE A 176 3.95 -26.94 16.49
C PHE A 176 4.12 -25.78 17.47
N ALA A 177 4.58 -26.07 18.68
CA ALA A 177 4.85 -25.03 19.69
C ALA A 177 5.90 -24.02 19.20
N SER A 178 6.92 -24.48 18.49
CA SER A 178 7.98 -23.64 17.91
C SER A 178 7.57 -22.88 16.67
N LEU A 179 6.47 -23.25 16.00
CA LEU A 179 6.02 -22.63 14.75
C LEU A 179 4.49 -22.72 14.66
N SER A 180 3.80 -21.65 15.01
CA SER A 180 2.35 -21.61 15.04
C SER A 180 1.73 -21.20 13.71
N THR A 181 2.41 -20.32 12.96
CA THR A 181 1.93 -19.87 11.66
C THR A 181 3.04 -19.76 10.63
N LEU A 182 2.70 -20.13 9.40
CA LEU A 182 3.55 -19.97 8.22
C LEU A 182 2.72 -19.28 7.14
N ARG A 183 3.22 -18.17 6.59
CA ARG A 183 2.62 -17.47 5.45
C ARG A 183 3.55 -17.52 4.26
N LEU A 184 3.02 -17.92 3.12
CA LEU A 184 3.71 -17.90 1.84
C LEU A 184 3.04 -16.87 0.93
N SER A 185 3.81 -15.92 0.42
CA SER A 185 3.31 -14.84 -0.42
C SER A 185 4.11 -14.72 -1.73
N PRO A 186 3.85 -15.60 -2.72
CA PRO A 186 4.47 -15.50 -4.04
C PRO A 186 3.88 -14.33 -4.84
N SER A 187 4.71 -13.72 -5.67
CA SER A 187 4.34 -12.61 -6.55
C SER A 187 5.10 -12.73 -7.87
N VAL A 188 4.38 -12.50 -8.97
CA VAL A 188 4.93 -12.44 -10.33
C VAL A 188 4.49 -11.12 -10.97
N ASP A 189 5.46 -10.26 -11.31
CA ASP A 189 5.26 -9.02 -12.04
C ASP A 189 5.76 -9.17 -13.48
N PHE A 190 4.80 -9.33 -14.41
CA PHE A 190 5.05 -9.50 -15.83
C PHE A 190 5.41 -8.19 -16.53
N ARG A 191 5.38 -7.03 -15.86
CA ARG A 191 5.81 -5.76 -16.49
C ARG A 191 7.31 -5.69 -16.67
N GLN A 192 8.06 -6.37 -15.81
CA GLN A 192 9.51 -6.32 -15.79
C GLN A 192 10.11 -7.06 -17.00
N THR A 193 11.27 -6.61 -17.48
CA THR A 193 11.89 -7.17 -18.69
C THR A 193 12.65 -8.46 -18.36
N LEU A 194 13.45 -8.44 -17.29
CA LEU A 194 14.32 -9.54 -16.90
C LEU A 194 13.56 -10.58 -16.07
N LEU A 195 13.61 -11.85 -16.46
CA LEU A 195 12.93 -12.97 -15.77
C LEU A 195 13.24 -13.02 -14.27
N ARG A 196 14.49 -12.74 -13.88
CA ARG A 196 14.92 -12.76 -12.47
C ARG A 196 14.14 -11.78 -11.62
N ASP A 197 13.81 -10.61 -12.14
CA ASP A 197 13.13 -9.57 -11.35
C ASP A 197 11.61 -9.75 -11.34
N LYS A 198 11.07 -10.60 -12.24
CA LYS A 198 9.63 -10.86 -12.33
C LYS A 198 9.09 -11.64 -11.14
N ILE A 199 9.89 -12.51 -10.53
CA ILE A 199 9.40 -13.46 -9.51
C ILE A 199 9.95 -13.05 -8.15
N SER A 200 9.06 -13.02 -7.15
CA SER A 200 9.44 -12.87 -5.75
C SER A 200 8.56 -13.74 -4.87
N CYS A 201 9.05 -14.10 -3.69
CA CYS A 201 8.28 -14.81 -2.69
C CYS A 201 8.67 -14.31 -1.32
N ILE A 202 7.68 -14.05 -0.48
CA ILE A 202 7.90 -13.75 0.94
C ILE A 202 7.42 -14.94 1.76
N ILE A 203 8.28 -15.45 2.61
CA ILE A 203 7.97 -16.53 3.55
C ILE A 203 8.03 -15.93 4.95
N GLU A 204 6.92 -15.92 5.67
CA GLU A 204 6.81 -15.39 7.02
C GLU A 204 6.46 -16.52 7.99
N ALA A 205 7.23 -16.66 9.06
CA ALA A 205 7.06 -17.69 10.07
C ALA A 205 6.96 -17.06 11.45
N VAL A 206 5.99 -17.48 12.26
CA VAL A 206 5.79 -16.97 13.63
C VAL A 206 5.76 -18.16 14.61
N THR A 207 6.46 -18.02 15.72
CA THR A 207 6.58 -19.07 16.75
C THR A 207 5.40 -19.02 17.74
N GLY A 208 4.94 -20.18 18.21
CA GLY A 208 3.77 -20.33 19.10
C GLY A 208 4.04 -20.01 20.57
N GLY A 209 2.98 -19.71 21.33
CA GLY A 209 3.00 -19.47 22.78
C GLY A 209 2.83 -17.99 23.17
N ALA A 210 3.51 -17.06 22.48
CA ALA A 210 3.37 -15.61 22.71
C ALA A 210 3.65 -14.74 21.47
N GLY A 211 3.87 -15.31 20.28
CA GLY A 211 4.11 -14.54 19.05
C GLY A 211 5.37 -13.66 19.08
N ARG A 212 6.32 -13.95 19.98
CA ARG A 212 7.50 -13.13 20.25
C ARG A 212 8.55 -13.18 19.14
N THR A 213 8.58 -14.25 18.35
CA THR A 213 9.53 -14.40 17.25
C THR A 213 8.81 -14.44 15.92
N LYS A 214 9.28 -13.62 14.99
CA LYS A 214 8.84 -13.57 13.60
C LYS A 214 10.06 -13.62 12.70
N ALA A 215 10.12 -14.58 11.79
CA ALA A 215 11.12 -14.63 10.73
C ALA A 215 10.47 -14.32 9.38
N ILE A 216 11.15 -13.55 8.54
CA ILE A 216 10.71 -13.16 7.20
C ILE A 216 11.86 -13.43 6.24
N LEU A 217 11.66 -14.37 5.31
CA LEU A 217 12.55 -14.60 4.18
C LEU A 217 11.94 -13.96 2.94
N ASN A 218 12.57 -12.91 2.44
CA ASN A 218 12.20 -12.19 1.23
C ASN A 218 13.10 -12.66 0.08
N LEU A 219 12.54 -13.45 -0.84
CA LEU A 219 13.23 -14.00 -2.00
C LEU A 219 13.05 -13.11 -3.24
N ARG A 220 13.32 -11.80 -3.11
CA ARG A 220 13.38 -10.88 -4.24
C ARG A 220 14.74 -10.97 -4.91
N ALA A 221 14.80 -11.20 -6.22
CA ALA A 221 16.07 -11.49 -6.90
C ALA A 221 17.15 -10.39 -6.79
N LYS A 222 16.75 -9.11 -6.69
CA LYS A 222 17.71 -7.99 -6.58
C LYS A 222 18.34 -7.88 -5.20
N ASP A 223 17.55 -8.15 -4.18
CA ASP A 223 17.88 -7.92 -2.77
C ASP A 223 17.14 -8.96 -1.90
N PRO A 224 17.61 -10.21 -1.91
CA PRO A 224 17.04 -11.25 -1.08
C PRO A 224 17.48 -11.04 0.37
N THR A 225 16.53 -11.00 1.32
CA THR A 225 16.82 -10.74 2.73
C THR A 225 16.21 -11.79 3.65
N LEU A 226 16.88 -12.09 4.75
CA LEU A 226 16.36 -12.85 5.87
C LEU A 226 16.31 -11.93 7.08
N SER A 227 15.12 -11.51 7.48
CA SER A 227 14.88 -10.68 8.65
C SER A 227 14.30 -11.53 9.77
N MET A 228 14.75 -11.30 10.99
CA MET A 228 14.14 -11.87 12.19
C MET A 228 13.75 -10.73 13.11
N VAL A 229 12.64 -10.87 13.81
CA VAL A 229 12.21 -10.00 14.90
C VAL A 229 11.99 -10.90 16.09
N TYR A 230 12.69 -10.60 17.18
CA TYR A 230 12.60 -11.32 18.44
C TYR A 230 12.33 -10.35 19.58
N ALA A 231 11.12 -10.40 20.11
CA ALA A 231 10.70 -9.65 21.28
C ALA A 231 11.08 -10.42 22.56
N LEU A 232 12.08 -9.93 23.28
CA LEU A 232 12.42 -10.41 24.63
C LEU A 232 11.30 -10.04 25.62
N SER A 233 10.73 -8.86 25.44
CA SER A 233 9.54 -8.32 26.11
C SER A 233 8.80 -7.36 25.18
N ASP A 234 7.65 -6.84 25.60
CA ASP A 234 6.92 -5.80 24.85
C ASP A 234 7.74 -4.50 24.68
N SER A 235 8.77 -4.34 25.50
CA SER A 235 9.65 -3.19 25.53
C SER A 235 11.05 -3.45 24.98
N ASN A 236 11.44 -4.69 24.70
CA ASN A 236 12.81 -5.04 24.27
C ASN A 236 12.77 -5.96 23.05
N ILE A 237 13.23 -5.46 21.91
CA ILE A 237 13.16 -6.12 20.61
C ILE A 237 14.54 -6.15 19.97
N ILE A 238 14.92 -7.33 19.49
CA ILE A 238 16.11 -7.57 18.68
C ILE A 238 15.65 -7.93 17.27
N ALA A 239 16.20 -7.28 16.25
CA ALA A 239 15.82 -7.52 14.86
C ALA A 239 17.04 -7.56 13.93
N PRO A 240 17.69 -8.73 13.76
CA PRO A 240 18.74 -8.87 12.76
C PRO A 240 18.14 -9.04 11.36
N GLU A 241 18.85 -8.55 10.36
CA GLU A 241 18.55 -8.71 8.95
C GLU A 241 19.82 -9.08 8.20
N ILE A 242 19.74 -10.14 7.39
CA ILE A 242 20.84 -10.62 6.56
C ILE A 242 20.45 -10.41 5.11
N HIS A 243 21.24 -9.61 4.39
CA HIS A 243 21.17 -9.53 2.94
C HIS A 243 21.90 -10.75 2.35
N LEU A 244 21.15 -11.63 1.68
CA LEU A 244 21.66 -12.93 1.25
C LEU A 244 22.56 -12.85 0.02
N LYS A 245 22.60 -11.69 -0.66
CA LYS A 245 23.39 -11.48 -1.88
C LYS A 245 24.84 -11.11 -1.59
N ASP A 246 25.07 -10.25 -0.60
CA ASP A 246 26.38 -9.72 -0.21
C ASP A 246 26.79 -10.18 1.20
N ALA A 247 25.97 -11.01 1.85
CA ALA A 247 26.15 -11.46 3.22
C ALA A 247 26.23 -10.29 4.24
N ARG A 248 25.73 -9.10 3.89
CA ARG A 248 25.70 -7.96 4.79
C ARG A 248 24.69 -8.21 5.90
N VAL A 249 25.11 -8.01 7.14
CA VAL A 249 24.25 -8.19 8.31
C VAL A 249 23.95 -6.84 8.95
N LEU A 250 22.68 -6.53 9.12
CA LEU A 250 22.20 -5.39 9.89
C LEU A 250 21.66 -5.89 11.22
N TYR A 251 22.08 -5.29 12.32
CA TYR A 251 21.53 -5.59 13.64
C TYR A 251 20.75 -4.39 14.15
N GLN A 252 19.50 -4.61 14.54
CA GLN A 252 18.71 -3.59 15.23
C GLN A 252 18.37 -4.07 16.63
N TRP A 253 18.43 -3.15 17.58
CA TRP A 253 18.02 -3.37 18.95
C TRP A 253 17.22 -2.16 19.43
N SER A 254 16.06 -2.42 20.03
CA SER A 254 15.17 -1.38 20.55
C SER A 254 14.76 -1.69 21.98
N VAL A 255 14.92 -0.73 22.87
CA VAL A 255 14.45 -0.80 24.26
C VAL A 255 13.55 0.40 24.55
N LYS A 256 12.42 0.15 25.21
CA LYS A 256 11.51 1.16 25.74
C LYS A 256 11.51 1.05 27.27
N TRP A 257 11.48 2.19 27.94
CA TRP A 257 11.33 2.27 29.39
C TRP A 257 9.95 2.81 29.76
N ASN A 258 9.52 2.55 30.99
CA ASN A 258 8.16 2.86 31.46
C ASN A 258 7.84 4.37 31.47
N ASN A 259 8.86 5.23 31.56
CA ASN A 259 8.72 6.68 31.45
C ASN A 259 8.55 7.17 30.00
N GLY A 260 8.44 6.25 29.02
CA GLY A 260 8.33 6.57 27.60
C GLY A 260 9.67 6.91 26.93
N ALA A 261 10.79 6.80 27.64
CA ALA A 261 12.11 6.85 27.04
C ALA A 261 12.33 5.63 26.14
N MET A 262 13.14 5.79 25.09
CA MET A 262 13.39 4.76 24.10
C MET A 262 14.82 4.85 23.58
N LEU A 263 15.51 3.72 23.48
CA LEU A 263 16.80 3.57 22.83
C LEU A 263 16.61 2.69 21.60
N HIS A 264 17.10 3.14 20.45
CA HIS A 264 17.14 2.39 19.22
C HIS A 264 18.59 2.39 18.71
N THR A 265 19.16 1.21 18.57
CA THR A 265 20.50 1.00 18.03
C THR A 265 20.40 0.24 16.72
N LYS A 266 21.10 0.71 15.70
CA LYS A 266 21.26 0.05 14.41
C LYS A 266 22.75 -0.08 14.12
N VAL A 267 23.20 -1.30 13.85
CA VAL A 267 24.59 -1.62 13.53
C VAL A 267 24.63 -2.17 12.12
N ASP A 268 25.32 -1.47 11.23
CA ASP A 268 25.79 -1.97 9.95
C ASP A 268 27.32 -2.10 10.04
N PRO A 269 27.88 -3.33 10.20
CA PRO A 269 29.31 -3.54 10.37
C PRO A 269 30.17 -3.04 9.20
N SER A 270 29.56 -2.82 8.03
CA SER A 270 30.26 -2.23 6.89
C SER A 270 30.23 -0.69 6.94
N HIS A 271 29.14 -0.08 7.42
CA HIS A 271 28.96 1.38 7.28
C HIS A 271 29.09 2.16 8.59
N SER A 272 28.17 1.95 9.54
CA SER A 272 28.09 2.74 10.77
C SER A 272 27.30 2.07 11.87
N ILE A 273 27.53 2.54 13.10
CA ILE A 273 26.67 2.31 14.26
C ILE A 273 25.86 3.58 14.50
N ASP A 274 24.54 3.46 14.41
CA ASP A 274 23.59 4.55 14.65
C ASP A 274 22.85 4.28 15.96
N ILE A 275 22.84 5.24 16.87
CA ILE A 275 22.13 5.18 18.16
C ILE A 275 21.20 6.38 18.26
N ASN A 276 19.90 6.12 18.36
CA ASN A 276 18.90 7.13 18.69
C ASN A 276 18.39 6.87 20.10
N TRP A 277 18.53 7.86 20.97
CA TRP A 277 17.96 7.84 22.32
C TRP A 277 16.98 8.98 22.47
N THR A 278 15.73 8.63 22.80
CA THR A 278 14.69 9.57 23.18
C THR A 278 14.44 9.49 24.69
N ASP A 279 14.44 10.62 25.38
CA ASP A 279 14.06 10.72 26.79
C ASP A 279 12.87 11.69 26.95
N GLN A 280 11.89 11.30 27.77
CA GLN A 280 10.68 12.09 27.96
C GLN A 280 10.91 13.11 29.07
N SER A 281 10.58 14.38 28.80
CA SER A 281 10.67 15.45 29.81
C SER A 281 9.35 15.56 30.57
N THR A 282 9.41 15.55 31.90
CA THR A 282 8.26 15.79 32.78
C THR A 282 7.67 17.19 32.61
N ALA A 283 8.46 18.16 32.15
CA ALA A 283 8.05 19.55 31.89
C ALA A 283 7.47 19.77 30.48
N GLY A 284 7.06 18.71 29.77
CA GLY A 284 6.62 18.77 28.39
C GLY A 284 7.78 18.70 27.37
N GLY A 285 7.54 18.00 26.27
CA GLY A 285 8.52 17.71 25.22
C GLY A 285 9.39 16.48 25.47
N LYS A 286 10.35 16.24 24.59
CA LYS A 286 11.30 15.12 24.64
C LYS A 286 12.70 15.54 24.22
N TRP A 287 13.71 14.94 24.83
CA TRP A 287 15.11 15.02 24.38
C TRP A 287 15.38 13.91 23.38
N ILE A 288 16.10 14.23 22.31
CA ILE A 288 16.53 13.27 21.30
C ILE A 288 18.04 13.42 21.15
N THR A 289 18.76 12.33 21.36
CA THR A 289 20.19 12.18 21.12
C THR A 289 20.39 11.23 19.96
N ASP A 290 21.01 11.72 18.88
CA ASP A 290 21.37 10.96 17.69
C ASP A 290 22.90 10.83 17.65
N ILE A 291 23.42 9.61 17.70
CA ILE A 291 24.85 9.31 17.60
C ILE A 291 25.05 8.47 16.33
N ARG A 292 26.03 8.87 15.51
CA ARG A 292 26.48 8.10 14.36
C ARG A 292 27.98 7.89 14.43
N LEU A 293 28.39 6.63 14.50
CA LEU A 293 29.79 6.22 14.49
C LEU A 293 30.10 5.53 13.16
N PRO A 294 30.79 6.20 12.22
CA PRO A 294 31.20 5.57 10.96
C PRO A 294 32.26 4.48 11.20
N LEU A 295 32.15 3.38 10.47
CA LEU A 295 33.09 2.25 10.48
C LEU A 295 33.93 2.17 9.20
N GLU A 296 33.47 2.78 8.10
CA GLU A 296 34.15 2.87 6.81
C GLU A 296 35.04 4.14 6.70
N GLY A 297 36.19 4.06 6.01
CA GLY A 297 37.06 5.22 5.72
C GLY A 297 38.17 5.52 6.74
N THR A 298 38.62 4.50 7.49
CA THR A 298 39.54 4.63 8.63
C THR A 298 40.99 4.94 8.24
N SER A 299 41.28 6.20 7.91
CA SER A 299 42.60 6.75 8.24
C SER A 299 42.67 7.00 9.75
N THR A 300 43.87 6.90 10.34
CA THR A 300 44.18 6.99 11.79
C THR A 300 43.75 8.30 12.49
N ARG A 301 43.05 9.21 11.80
CA ARG A 301 42.50 10.47 12.33
C ARG A 301 40.96 10.53 12.33
N GLY A 302 40.25 9.49 11.86
CA GLY A 302 38.87 9.62 11.34
C GLY A 302 37.72 8.92 12.08
N LEU A 303 37.87 8.45 13.32
CA LEU A 303 36.75 7.89 14.11
C LEU A 303 36.05 8.99 14.95
N ALA A 304 35.70 10.11 14.31
CA ALA A 304 34.89 11.12 14.99
C ALA A 304 33.43 10.66 14.98
N ALA A 305 32.90 10.30 16.15
CA ALA A 305 31.47 10.09 16.31
C ALA A 305 30.74 11.43 16.07
N GLU A 306 29.73 11.42 15.20
CA GLU A 306 28.83 12.55 15.05
C GLU A 306 27.74 12.43 16.14
N VAL A 307 27.72 13.38 17.07
CA VAL A 307 26.73 13.41 18.16
C VAL A 307 25.87 14.66 18.00
N LYS A 308 24.55 14.47 17.91
CA LYS A 308 23.56 15.55 17.88
C LYS A 308 22.59 15.38 19.04
N VAL A 309 22.38 16.45 19.80
CA VAL A 309 21.42 16.49 20.89
C VAL A 309 20.43 17.61 20.61
N ARG A 310 19.13 17.33 20.69
CA ARG A 310 18.07 18.32 20.47
C ARG A 310 16.89 18.11 21.42
N ARG A 311 16.20 19.20 21.72
CA ARG A 311 14.91 19.18 22.43
C ARG A 311 13.78 19.36 21.43
N GLN A 312 12.78 18.48 21.47
CA GLN A 312 11.56 18.59 20.67
C GLN A 312 10.38 18.90 21.58
N PHE A 313 9.74 20.03 21.36
CA PHE A 313 8.51 20.41 22.07
C PHE A 313 7.31 19.73 21.39
N ILE A 314 6.36 19.27 22.21
CA ILE A 314 5.05 18.79 21.76
C ILE A 314 4.07 19.82 22.31
N PHE A 315 3.43 20.58 21.42
CA PHE A 315 2.45 21.61 21.75
C PHE A 315 1.04 21.03 21.67
#